data_AF-A0A7S0FDA9-F1
#
_entry.id   AF-A0A7S0FDA9-F1
#
_cell.length_a   1.000
_cell.length_b   1.000
_cell.length_c   1.000
_cell.angle_alpha   90.00
_cell.angle_beta   90.00
_cell.angle_gamma   90.00
#
_symmetry.space_group_name_H-M   'P 1'
#
loop_
_entity.id
_entity.type
_entity.pdbx_description
1 polymer ?
#
loop_
_entity_poly.entity_id
_entity_poly.type
_entity_poly.pdbx_seq_one_letter_code
_entity_poly.pdbx_strand_id
1 'polypeptide(L)'
;MAAATQSSGRAGADPFAKVKGLIADMIERLEDEAEKDASHKAHCDKELAYSNEKKDDKTAEISKLSTKIDQMTSRSSQLKAEVAALQKALSELAKAQAEMDKLRQEEKADYAKGKADMEQGIQGVKLALKVLREYYAKDKAHAAAEGAGSGIIGLLEVIESDFSQGLIEMTATENSAQSAYEKETKANEIERTTKEQDVTYKNKEATNLDNAVAEASSDRAGIQSELDAVMDYLKTLDK
;
A
#
# COMPACT_ATOMS: atom_id res chain seq x y z
N MET A 1 -34.26 108.69 33.83
CA MET A 1 -34.75 109.47 32.68
C MET A 1 -34.28 108.75 31.42
N ALA A 2 -35.05 108.47 30.38
CA ALA A 2 -36.44 108.73 30.00
C ALA A 2 -36.74 107.66 28.93
N ALA A 3 -37.82 106.90 29.05
CA ALA A 3 -39.13 107.13 28.40
C ALA A 3 -39.32 106.23 27.18
N ALA A 4 -40.37 105.42 27.28
CA ALA A 4 -40.89 104.51 26.28
C ALA A 4 -41.76 105.24 25.25
N THR A 5 -41.80 104.72 24.01
CA THR A 5 -42.89 104.94 23.05
C THR A 5 -43.12 103.67 22.19
N GLN A 6 -43.97 102.82 22.76
CA GLN A 6 -45.02 101.97 22.19
C GLN A 6 -45.30 102.00 20.66
N SER A 7 -45.29 100.82 20.02
CA SER A 7 -46.33 100.38 19.05
C SER A 7 -46.36 98.85 19.02
N SER A 8 -47.37 98.23 19.65
CA SER A 8 -48.55 97.61 19.02
C SER A 8 -48.32 96.20 18.45
N GLY A 9 -48.77 95.17 19.17
CA GLY A 9 -48.84 93.78 18.72
C GLY A 9 -49.49 92.87 19.77
N ARG A 10 -50.78 92.58 19.59
CA ARG A 10 -51.65 91.72 20.41
C ARG A 10 -50.98 90.42 20.89
N ALA A 11 -51.19 90.10 22.17
CA ALA A 11 -51.22 88.73 22.65
C ALA A 11 -52.36 87.97 21.94
N GLY A 12 -52.01 87.10 21.00
CA GLY A 12 -52.83 85.96 20.62
C GLY A 12 -52.10 84.71 21.10
N ALA A 13 -52.65 84.00 22.09
CA ALA A 13 -52.17 82.66 22.39
C ALA A 13 -52.27 81.85 21.09
N ASP A 14 -51.16 81.30 20.61
CA ASP A 14 -51.13 80.50 19.39
C ASP A 14 -52.11 79.32 19.56
N PRO A 15 -53.25 79.31 18.84
CA PRO A 15 -54.28 78.28 18.99
C PRO A 15 -53.76 76.88 18.64
N PHE A 16 -52.62 76.80 17.95
CA PHE A 16 -51.98 75.59 17.49
C PHE A 16 -50.70 75.25 18.25
N ALA A 17 -50.34 75.96 19.33
CA ALA A 17 -49.11 75.68 20.09
C ALA A 17 -49.02 74.20 20.51
N LYS A 18 -50.13 73.60 20.95
CA LYS A 18 -50.21 72.18 21.32
C LYS A 18 -50.07 71.24 20.11
N VAL A 19 -50.59 71.64 18.94
CA VAL A 19 -50.47 70.88 17.68
C VAL A 19 -49.04 70.96 17.15
N LYS A 20 -48.40 72.13 17.19
CA LYS A 20 -47.00 72.32 16.83
C LYS A 20 -46.06 71.56 17.76
N GLY A 21 -46.37 71.50 19.06
CA GLY A 21 -45.65 70.66 20.03
C GLY A 21 -45.76 69.17 19.69
N LEU A 22 -46.97 68.65 19.47
CA LEU A 22 -47.17 67.25 19.05
C LEU A 22 -46.48 66.91 17.71
N ILE A 23 -46.45 67.86 16.77
CA ILE A 23 -45.73 67.69 15.49
C ILE A 23 -44.21 67.68 15.73
N ALA A 24 -43.68 68.54 16.59
CA ALA A 24 -42.26 68.53 16.94
C ALA A 24 -41.85 67.22 17.63
N ASP A 25 -42.66 66.74 18.59
CA ASP A 25 -42.44 65.44 19.26
C ASP A 25 -42.51 64.27 18.27
N MET A 26 -43.43 64.32 17.29
CA MET A 26 -43.51 63.31 16.23
C MET A 26 -42.32 63.37 15.27
N ILE A 27 -41.79 64.56 14.96
CA ILE A 27 -40.58 64.72 14.13
C ILE A 27 -39.37 64.15 14.86
N GLU A 28 -39.16 64.52 16.12
CA GLU A 28 -38.04 63.99 16.92
C GLU A 28 -38.12 62.47 17.05
N ARG A 29 -39.33 61.91 17.26
CA ARG A 29 -39.54 60.46 17.27
C ARG A 29 -39.27 59.80 15.92
N LEU A 30 -39.67 60.43 14.81
CA LEU A 30 -39.41 59.90 13.46
C LEU A 30 -37.93 59.97 13.08
N GLU A 31 -37.21 61.01 13.53
CA GLU A 31 -35.76 61.13 13.34
C GLU A 31 -34.99 60.08 14.14
N ASP A 32 -35.36 59.85 15.41
CA ASP A 32 -34.78 58.79 16.25
C ASP A 32 -35.14 57.37 15.75
N GLU A 33 -36.37 57.14 15.30
CA GLU A 33 -36.77 55.88 14.65
C GLU A 33 -35.99 55.66 13.34
N ALA A 34 -35.79 56.70 12.52
CA ALA A 34 -35.01 56.61 11.28
C ALA A 34 -33.52 56.35 11.53
N GLU A 35 -32.92 56.96 12.56
CA GLU A 35 -31.51 56.71 12.93
C GLU A 35 -31.31 55.27 13.43
N LYS A 36 -32.24 54.77 14.24
CA LYS A 36 -32.24 53.38 14.71
C LYS A 36 -32.41 52.39 13.57
N ASP A 37 -33.32 52.66 12.63
CA ASP A 37 -33.55 51.80 11.46
C ASP A 37 -32.34 51.82 10.50
N ALA A 38 -31.73 52.98 10.26
CA ALA A 38 -30.51 53.10 9.46
C ALA A 38 -29.34 52.33 10.09
N SER A 39 -29.17 52.44 11.41
CA SER A 39 -28.14 51.71 12.16
C SER A 39 -28.39 50.21 12.16
N HIS A 40 -29.65 49.79 12.31
CA HIS A 40 -30.06 48.39 12.27
C HIS A 40 -29.83 47.79 10.88
N LYS A 41 -30.24 48.49 9.81
CA LYS A 41 -29.97 48.08 8.42
C LYS A 41 -28.47 47.93 8.16
N ALA A 42 -27.65 48.90 8.58
CA ALA A 42 -26.21 48.82 8.41
C ALA A 42 -25.59 47.62 9.15
N HIS A 43 -26.12 47.26 10.32
CA HIS A 43 -25.72 46.06 11.04
C HIS A 43 -26.13 44.79 10.29
N CYS A 44 -27.39 44.67 9.86
CA CYS A 44 -27.88 43.52 9.09
C CYS A 44 -27.10 43.32 7.79
N ASP A 45 -26.86 44.38 7.01
CA ASP A 45 -26.08 44.31 5.77
C ASP A 45 -24.66 43.78 6.03
N LYS A 46 -24.02 44.24 7.12
CA LYS A 46 -22.67 43.81 7.51
C LYS A 46 -22.65 42.35 7.98
N GLU A 47 -23.58 41.95 8.84
CA GLU A 47 -23.66 40.60 9.38
C GLU A 47 -24.02 39.57 8.30
N LEU A 48 -24.90 39.94 7.35
CA LEU A 48 -25.22 39.12 6.18
C LEU A 48 -23.98 38.93 5.29
N ALA A 49 -23.23 40.00 5.00
CA ALA A 49 -22.02 39.90 4.20
C ALA A 49 -20.97 38.99 4.88
N TYR A 50 -20.70 39.21 6.16
CA TYR A 50 -19.75 38.42 6.94
C TYR A 50 -20.16 36.94 7.03
N SER A 51 -21.44 36.67 7.30
CA SER A 51 -21.92 35.30 7.47
C SER A 51 -21.95 34.52 6.15
N ASN A 52 -22.26 35.19 5.03
CA ASN A 52 -22.16 34.56 3.70
C ASN A 52 -20.71 34.24 3.33
N GLU A 53 -19.76 35.14 3.61
CA GLU A 53 -18.33 34.84 3.43
C GLU A 53 -17.90 33.62 4.26
N LYS A 54 -18.30 33.56 5.54
CA LYS A 54 -18.01 32.39 6.39
C LYS A 54 -18.65 31.10 5.92
N LYS A 55 -19.86 31.17 5.38
CA LYS A 55 -20.52 30.01 4.77
C LYS A 55 -19.73 29.50 3.58
N ASP A 56 -19.31 30.39 2.69
CA ASP A 56 -18.57 30.04 1.48
C ASP A 56 -17.20 29.45 1.82
N ASP A 57 -16.46 30.08 2.75
CA ASP A 57 -15.17 29.60 3.26
C ASP A 57 -15.28 28.17 3.81
N LYS A 58 -16.24 27.93 4.72
CA LYS A 58 -16.43 26.62 5.35
C LYS A 58 -16.89 25.57 4.36
N THR A 59 -17.75 25.94 3.42
CA THR A 59 -18.19 25.04 2.34
C THR A 59 -17.01 24.62 1.46
N ALA A 60 -16.13 25.57 1.12
CA ALA A 60 -14.91 25.29 0.36
C ALA A 60 -13.94 24.40 1.14
N GLU A 61 -13.78 24.63 2.45
CA GLU A 61 -12.93 23.82 3.32
C GLU A 61 -13.45 22.38 3.46
N ILE A 62 -14.76 22.20 3.67
CA ILE A 62 -15.40 20.88 3.71
C ILE A 62 -15.19 20.14 2.39
N SER A 63 -15.37 20.82 1.25
CA SER A 63 -15.14 20.22 -0.08
C SER A 63 -13.69 19.75 -0.24
N LYS A 64 -12.72 20.58 0.19
CA LYS A 64 -11.30 20.25 0.16
C LYS A 64 -10.95 19.05 1.06
N LEU A 65 -11.47 19.03 2.28
CA LEU A 65 -11.25 17.91 3.21
C LEU A 65 -11.90 16.63 2.70
N SER A 66 -13.12 16.70 2.16
CA SER A 66 -13.80 15.54 1.57
C SER A 66 -12.97 14.93 0.44
N THR A 67 -12.47 15.76 -0.47
CA THR A 67 -11.61 15.29 -1.58
C THR A 67 -10.33 14.62 -1.08
N LYS A 68 -9.68 15.20 -0.05
CA LYS A 68 -8.48 14.60 0.56
C LYS A 68 -8.79 13.26 1.25
N ILE A 69 -9.89 13.19 1.98
CA ILE A 69 -10.36 11.96 2.64
C ILE A 69 -10.55 10.86 1.60
N ASP A 70 -11.21 11.16 0.48
CA ASP A 70 -11.45 10.19 -0.59
C ASP A 70 -10.13 9.70 -1.22
N GLN A 71 -9.20 10.61 -1.48
CA GLN A 71 -7.88 10.27 -2.01
C GLN A 71 -7.09 9.36 -1.06
N MET A 72 -7.00 9.73 0.22
CA MET A 72 -6.27 8.95 1.22
C MET A 72 -6.92 7.58 1.45
N THR A 73 -8.25 7.53 1.50
CA THR A 73 -9.02 6.29 1.67
C THR A 73 -8.79 5.35 0.50
N SER A 74 -8.88 5.86 -0.73
CA SER A 74 -8.60 5.09 -1.96
C SER A 74 -7.18 4.54 -1.96
N ARG A 75 -6.19 5.37 -1.62
CA ARG A 75 -4.79 4.95 -1.56
C ARG A 75 -4.56 3.89 -0.47
N SER A 76 -5.13 4.06 0.72
CA SER A 76 -5.06 3.06 1.80
C SER A 76 -5.65 1.72 1.36
N SER A 77 -6.82 1.74 0.71
CA SER A 77 -7.45 0.54 0.18
C SER A 77 -6.58 -0.17 -0.87
N GLN A 78 -5.95 0.59 -1.78
CA GLN A 78 -5.04 0.03 -2.77
C GLN A 78 -3.82 -0.64 -2.10
N LEU A 79 -3.19 0.04 -1.14
CA LEU A 79 -2.04 -0.51 -0.41
C LEU A 79 -2.40 -1.79 0.34
N LYS A 80 -3.56 -1.85 0.98
CA LYS A 80 -4.06 -3.07 1.65
C LYS A 80 -4.27 -4.23 0.66
N ALA A 81 -4.80 -3.95 -0.52
CA ALA A 81 -4.96 -4.96 -1.56
C ALA A 81 -3.59 -5.46 -2.09
N GLU A 82 -2.64 -4.55 -2.30
CA GLU A 82 -1.26 -4.89 -2.68
C GLU A 82 -0.57 -5.74 -1.60
N VAL A 83 -0.73 -5.41 -0.32
CA VAL A 83 -0.22 -6.20 0.80
C VAL A 83 -0.79 -7.61 0.77
N ALA A 84 -2.11 -7.77 0.59
CA ALA A 84 -2.75 -9.07 0.53
C ALA A 84 -2.21 -9.92 -0.65
N ALA A 85 -1.99 -9.28 -1.80
CA ALA A 85 -1.39 -9.95 -2.96
C ALA A 85 0.06 -10.38 -2.69
N LEU A 86 0.87 -9.51 -2.06
CA LEU A 86 2.25 -9.84 -1.68
C LEU A 86 2.33 -10.96 -0.66
N GLN A 87 1.44 -10.98 0.34
CA GLN A 87 1.35 -12.06 1.32
C GLN A 87 0.98 -13.40 0.66
N LYS A 88 0.07 -13.38 -0.30
CA LYS A 88 -0.26 -14.57 -1.10
C LYS A 88 0.96 -15.05 -1.89
N ALA A 89 1.65 -14.15 -2.57
CA ALA A 89 2.85 -14.48 -3.33
C ALA A 89 3.99 -15.03 -2.44
N LEU A 90 4.14 -14.52 -1.21
CA LEU A 90 5.06 -15.05 -0.21
C LEU A 90 4.70 -16.49 0.20
N SER A 91 3.42 -16.78 0.39
CA SER A 91 2.96 -18.14 0.69
C SER A 91 3.20 -19.10 -0.47
N GLU A 92 2.96 -18.66 -1.71
CA GLU A 92 3.22 -19.45 -2.91
C GLU A 92 4.71 -19.71 -3.09
N LEU A 93 5.56 -18.70 -2.88
CA LEU A 93 7.01 -18.82 -2.92
C LEU A 93 7.53 -19.81 -1.86
N ALA A 94 6.99 -19.75 -0.63
CA ALA A 94 7.35 -20.68 0.43
C ALA A 94 6.98 -22.13 0.09
N LYS A 95 5.81 -22.36 -0.54
CA LYS A 95 5.41 -23.69 -1.02
C LYS A 95 6.31 -24.19 -2.15
N ALA A 96 6.63 -23.32 -3.11
CA ALA A 96 7.53 -23.66 -4.21
C ALA A 96 8.92 -24.06 -3.69
N GLN A 97 9.47 -23.30 -2.73
CA GLN A 97 10.73 -23.64 -2.09
C GLN A 97 10.66 -24.99 -1.37
N ALA A 98 9.59 -25.28 -0.63
CA ALA A 98 9.44 -26.56 0.07
C ALA A 98 9.40 -27.76 -0.89
N GLU A 99 8.73 -27.63 -2.05
CA GLU A 99 8.74 -28.68 -3.08
C GLU A 99 10.13 -28.82 -3.73
N MET A 100 10.85 -27.72 -3.98
CA MET A 100 12.23 -27.79 -4.47
C MET A 100 13.16 -28.49 -3.47
N ASP A 101 13.05 -28.15 -2.18
CA ASP A 101 13.85 -28.76 -1.11
C ASP A 101 13.60 -30.27 -1.04
N LYS A 102 12.33 -30.68 -1.18
CA LYS A 102 11.93 -32.08 -1.21
C LYS A 102 12.53 -32.81 -2.41
N LEU A 103 12.36 -32.26 -3.62
CA LEU A 103 12.93 -32.86 -4.84
C LEU A 103 14.45 -32.96 -4.74
N ARG A 104 15.13 -31.94 -4.22
CA ARG A 104 16.58 -31.97 -4.01
C ARG A 104 17.02 -33.06 -3.05
N GLN A 105 16.25 -33.33 -1.99
CA GLN A 105 16.52 -34.43 -1.07
C GLN A 105 16.36 -35.80 -1.74
N GLU A 106 15.29 -35.98 -2.52
CA GLU A 106 15.01 -37.21 -3.28
C GLU A 106 16.11 -37.47 -4.33
N GLU A 107 16.41 -36.48 -5.17
CA GLU A 107 17.46 -36.55 -6.20
C GLU A 107 18.84 -36.85 -5.60
N LYS A 108 19.18 -36.23 -4.46
CA LYS A 108 20.45 -36.48 -3.77
C LYS A 108 20.53 -37.89 -3.21
N ALA A 109 19.43 -38.42 -2.70
CA ALA A 109 19.37 -39.77 -2.17
C ALA A 109 19.52 -40.81 -3.30
N ASP A 110 18.88 -40.57 -4.44
CA ASP A 110 18.98 -41.44 -5.61
C ASP A 110 20.36 -41.38 -6.26
N TYR A 111 20.97 -40.18 -6.35
CA TYR A 111 22.37 -40.02 -6.75
C TYR A 111 23.31 -40.82 -5.86
N ALA A 112 23.16 -40.73 -4.53
CA ALA A 112 24.03 -41.43 -3.59
C ALA A 112 23.98 -42.95 -3.77
N LYS A 113 22.77 -43.51 -3.99
CA LYS A 113 22.59 -44.94 -4.28
C LYS A 113 23.17 -45.32 -5.63
N GLY A 114 22.79 -44.61 -6.69
CA GLY A 114 23.28 -44.89 -8.05
C GLY A 114 24.80 -44.79 -8.17
N LYS A 115 25.41 -43.83 -7.47
CA LYS A 115 26.86 -43.68 -7.36
C LYS A 115 27.50 -44.92 -6.74
N ALA A 116 26.99 -45.36 -5.59
CA ALA A 116 27.52 -46.52 -4.91
C ALA A 116 27.41 -47.79 -5.78
N ASP A 117 26.26 -48.00 -6.43
CA ASP A 117 26.03 -49.15 -7.31
C ASP A 117 26.98 -49.15 -8.52
N MET A 118 27.19 -47.98 -9.15
CA MET A 118 28.12 -47.83 -10.28
C MET A 118 29.56 -48.06 -9.85
N GLU A 119 29.99 -47.52 -8.70
CA GLU A 119 31.33 -47.75 -8.17
C GLU A 119 31.57 -49.23 -7.83
N GLN A 120 30.59 -49.91 -7.24
CA GLN A 120 30.65 -51.34 -6.98
C GLN A 120 30.69 -52.16 -8.28
N GLY A 121 29.88 -51.79 -9.28
CA GLY A 121 29.89 -52.40 -10.61
C GLY A 121 31.25 -52.31 -11.28
N ILE A 122 31.86 -51.13 -11.30
CA ILE A 122 33.21 -50.90 -11.84
C ILE A 122 34.25 -51.79 -11.12
N GLN A 123 34.20 -51.85 -9.79
CA GLN A 123 35.12 -52.69 -9.02
C GLN A 123 34.93 -54.18 -9.33
N GLY A 124 33.68 -54.65 -9.44
CA GLY A 124 33.36 -56.03 -9.81
C GLY A 124 33.89 -56.41 -11.19
N VAL A 125 33.66 -55.55 -12.19
CA VAL A 125 34.14 -55.77 -13.56
C VAL A 125 35.68 -55.77 -13.61
N LYS A 126 36.34 -54.86 -12.90
CA LYS A 126 37.82 -54.83 -12.78
C LYS A 126 38.38 -56.13 -12.19
N LEU A 127 37.75 -56.66 -11.15
CA LEU A 127 38.15 -57.93 -10.54
C LEU A 127 37.97 -59.09 -11.51
N ALA A 128 36.83 -59.16 -12.23
CA ALA A 128 36.57 -60.19 -13.23
C ALA A 128 37.60 -60.14 -14.37
N LEU A 129 37.89 -58.94 -14.90
CA LEU A 129 38.92 -58.72 -15.91
C LEU A 129 40.29 -59.20 -15.45
N LYS A 130 40.68 -58.91 -14.20
CA LYS A 130 41.94 -59.37 -13.62
C LYS A 130 42.01 -60.90 -13.60
N VAL A 131 40.99 -61.57 -13.07
CA VAL A 131 40.95 -63.04 -12.98
C VAL A 131 40.99 -63.69 -14.36
N LEU A 132 40.22 -63.18 -15.33
CA LEU A 132 40.19 -63.72 -16.69
C LEU A 132 41.54 -63.54 -17.39
N ARG A 133 42.16 -62.35 -17.29
CA ARG A 133 43.50 -62.11 -17.85
C ARG A 133 44.55 -63.04 -17.24
N GLU A 134 44.53 -63.25 -15.93
CA GLU A 134 45.45 -64.17 -15.25
C GLU A 134 45.23 -65.64 -15.67
N TYR A 135 43.97 -66.06 -15.88
CA TYR A 135 43.61 -67.40 -16.31
C TYR A 135 44.10 -67.69 -17.73
N TYR A 136 43.77 -66.83 -18.69
CA TYR A 136 44.14 -67.02 -20.10
C TYR A 136 45.65 -66.81 -20.36
N ALA A 137 46.37 -66.10 -19.49
CA ALA A 137 47.82 -65.92 -19.61
C ALA A 137 48.65 -67.14 -19.16
N LYS A 138 48.10 -68.03 -18.32
CA LYS A 138 48.87 -69.12 -17.68
C LYS A 138 48.93 -70.44 -18.45
N ASP A 139 48.04 -70.71 -19.41
CA ASP A 139 47.91 -72.05 -19.98
C ASP A 139 47.87 -72.07 -21.52
N LYS A 140 48.98 -72.52 -22.15
CA LYS A 140 49.09 -72.70 -23.61
C LYS A 140 48.21 -73.83 -24.15
N ALA A 141 47.65 -74.68 -23.28
CA ALA A 141 46.71 -75.74 -23.68
C ALA A 141 45.33 -75.19 -24.13
N HIS A 142 45.05 -73.91 -23.88
CA HIS A 142 43.80 -73.25 -24.26
C HIS A 142 43.88 -72.42 -25.56
N ALA A 143 44.90 -72.63 -26.40
CA ALA A 143 45.08 -71.91 -27.67
C ALA A 143 43.83 -71.95 -28.60
N ALA A 144 43.02 -73.01 -28.54
CA ALA A 144 41.76 -73.10 -29.29
C ALA A 144 40.61 -72.22 -28.72
N ALA A 145 40.69 -71.85 -27.43
CA ALA A 145 39.72 -71.01 -26.72
C ALA A 145 40.19 -69.56 -26.53
N GLU A 146 41.41 -69.23 -26.95
CA GLU A 146 42.05 -67.92 -26.80
C GLU A 146 41.25 -66.81 -27.52
N GLY A 147 40.66 -67.11 -28.68
CA GLY A 147 39.77 -66.20 -29.40
C GLY A 147 38.46 -65.90 -28.67
N ALA A 148 37.88 -66.88 -27.96
CA ALA A 148 36.67 -66.68 -27.17
C ALA A 148 36.96 -65.91 -25.86
N GLY A 149 38.10 -66.17 -25.22
CA GLY A 149 38.54 -65.45 -24.03
C GLY A 149 38.83 -63.97 -24.31
N SER A 150 39.47 -63.66 -25.45
CA SER A 150 39.70 -62.28 -25.90
C SER A 150 38.38 -61.53 -26.13
N GLY A 151 37.37 -62.18 -26.72
CA GLY A 151 36.04 -61.60 -26.90
C GLY A 151 35.31 -61.26 -25.58
N ILE A 152 35.38 -62.13 -24.59
CA ILE A 152 34.76 -61.90 -23.27
C ILE A 152 35.48 -60.78 -22.51
N ILE A 153 36.82 -60.75 -22.55
CA ILE A 153 37.61 -59.67 -21.96
C ILE A 153 37.26 -58.34 -22.62
N GLY A 154 37.21 -58.29 -23.95
CA GLY A 154 36.82 -57.07 -24.69
C GLY A 154 35.41 -56.59 -24.34
N LEU A 155 34.43 -57.50 -24.19
CA LEU A 155 33.09 -57.13 -23.76
C LEU A 155 33.08 -56.55 -22.32
N LEU A 156 33.84 -57.14 -21.40
CA LEU A 156 33.95 -56.63 -20.03
C LEU A 156 34.69 -55.29 -19.95
N GLU A 157 35.68 -55.04 -20.82
CA GLU A 157 36.35 -53.74 -20.94
C GLU A 157 35.38 -52.66 -21.45
N VAL A 158 34.50 -53.00 -22.41
CA VAL A 158 33.43 -52.10 -22.87
C VAL A 158 32.47 -51.81 -21.71
N ILE A 159 32.04 -52.82 -20.97
CA ILE A 159 31.15 -52.66 -19.80
C ILE A 159 31.81 -51.78 -18.72
N GLU A 160 33.10 -51.95 -18.43
CA GLU A 160 33.85 -51.11 -17.48
C GLU A 160 33.85 -49.64 -17.93
N SER A 161 34.11 -49.42 -19.22
CA SER A 161 34.08 -48.09 -19.84
C SER A 161 32.69 -47.47 -19.74
N ASP A 162 31.65 -48.22 -20.05
CA ASP A 162 30.26 -47.76 -19.99
C ASP A 162 29.85 -47.37 -18.57
N PHE A 163 30.19 -48.20 -17.56
CA PHE A 163 29.93 -47.85 -16.16
C PHE A 163 30.73 -46.61 -15.72
N SER A 164 31.99 -46.50 -16.14
CA SER A 164 32.83 -45.34 -15.82
C SER A 164 32.28 -44.06 -16.45
N GLN A 165 31.83 -44.13 -17.70
CA GLN A 165 31.19 -43.02 -18.39
C GLN A 165 29.85 -42.65 -17.73
N GLY A 166 29.01 -43.63 -17.41
CA GLY A 166 27.75 -43.41 -16.69
C GLY A 166 27.94 -42.75 -15.33
N LEU A 167 28.99 -43.12 -14.58
CA LEU A 167 29.33 -42.49 -13.30
C LEU A 167 29.73 -41.01 -13.47
N ILE A 168 30.49 -40.69 -14.54
CA ILE A 168 30.86 -39.32 -14.89
C ILE A 168 29.62 -38.51 -15.24
N GLU A 169 28.76 -39.03 -16.12
CA GLU A 169 27.53 -38.36 -16.54
C GLU A 169 26.58 -38.12 -15.37
N MET A 170 26.37 -39.12 -14.52
CA MET A 170 25.55 -39.00 -13.31
C MET A 170 26.11 -37.96 -12.34
N THR A 171 27.42 -37.91 -12.15
CA THR A 171 28.06 -36.89 -11.30
C THR A 171 27.96 -35.50 -11.89
N ALA A 172 28.08 -35.36 -13.21
CA ALA A 172 27.90 -34.09 -13.90
C ALA A 172 26.45 -33.58 -13.78
N THR A 173 25.47 -34.48 -13.92
CA THR A 173 24.04 -34.18 -13.71
C THR A 173 23.77 -33.73 -12.28
N GLU A 174 24.29 -34.45 -11.27
CA GLU A 174 24.13 -34.08 -9.87
C GLU A 174 24.71 -32.70 -9.56
N ASN A 175 25.94 -32.42 -10.02
CA ASN A 175 26.58 -31.12 -9.79
C ASN A 175 25.79 -29.99 -10.45
N SER A 176 25.23 -30.24 -11.64
CA SER A 176 24.39 -29.27 -12.34
C SER A 176 23.08 -29.02 -11.60
N ALA A 177 22.42 -30.08 -11.11
CA ALA A 177 21.19 -29.98 -10.33
C ALA A 177 21.41 -29.24 -9.00
N GLN A 178 22.49 -29.56 -8.28
CA GLN A 178 22.87 -28.88 -7.03
C GLN A 178 23.13 -27.38 -7.27
N SER A 179 23.88 -27.03 -8.31
CA SER A 179 24.17 -25.64 -8.66
C SER A 179 22.90 -24.85 -9.03
N ALA A 180 22.01 -25.46 -9.83
CA ALA A 180 20.73 -24.85 -10.18
C ALA A 180 19.85 -24.61 -8.93
N TYR A 181 19.75 -25.62 -8.05
CA TYR A 181 19.01 -25.51 -6.79
C TYR A 181 19.55 -24.40 -5.89
N GLU A 182 20.88 -24.31 -5.71
CA GLU A 182 21.49 -23.26 -4.88
C GLU A 182 21.25 -21.86 -5.44
N LYS A 183 21.32 -21.72 -6.77
CA LYS A 183 21.05 -20.45 -7.44
C LYS A 183 19.60 -20.02 -7.25
N GLU A 184 18.66 -20.93 -7.47
CA GLU A 184 17.23 -20.65 -7.35
C GLU A 184 16.84 -20.37 -5.90
N THR A 185 17.37 -21.14 -4.95
CA THR A 185 17.12 -20.93 -3.51
C THR A 185 17.60 -19.55 -3.06
N LYS A 186 18.77 -19.09 -3.53
CA LYS A 186 19.26 -17.74 -3.24
C LYS A 186 18.39 -16.66 -3.89
N ALA A 187 17.92 -16.88 -5.12
CA ALA A 187 17.01 -15.95 -5.78
C ALA A 187 15.68 -15.83 -5.01
N ASN A 188 15.11 -16.96 -4.60
CA ASN A 188 13.89 -17.02 -3.78
C ASN A 188 14.08 -16.33 -2.42
N GLU A 189 15.24 -16.47 -1.78
CA GLU A 189 15.54 -15.80 -0.51
C GLU A 189 15.57 -14.28 -0.66
N ILE A 190 16.20 -13.77 -1.72
CA ILE A 190 16.23 -12.33 -2.03
C ILE A 190 14.82 -11.82 -2.34
N GLU A 191 14.07 -12.56 -3.16
CA GLU A 191 12.70 -12.20 -3.52
C GLU A 191 11.79 -12.19 -2.29
N ARG A 192 11.90 -13.20 -1.42
CA ARG A 192 11.17 -13.28 -0.15
C ARG A 192 11.47 -12.07 0.72
N THR A 193 12.75 -11.78 0.95
CA THR A 193 13.18 -10.66 1.80
C THR A 193 12.67 -9.32 1.26
N THR A 194 12.73 -9.12 -0.06
CA THR A 194 12.24 -7.91 -0.71
C THR A 194 10.73 -7.76 -0.52
N LYS A 195 9.95 -8.82 -0.77
CA LYS A 195 8.49 -8.81 -0.60
C LYS A 195 8.07 -8.61 0.87
N GLU A 196 8.79 -9.18 1.82
CA GLU A 196 8.54 -8.99 3.26
C GLU A 196 8.75 -7.54 3.70
N GLN A 197 9.80 -6.90 3.18
CA GLN A 197 10.03 -5.48 3.40
C GLN A 197 8.92 -4.62 2.79
N ASP A 198 8.51 -4.91 1.55
CA ASP A 198 7.40 -4.21 0.89
C ASP A 198 6.09 -4.34 1.67
N VAL A 199 5.76 -5.55 2.16
CA VAL A 199 4.60 -5.79 3.02
C VAL A 199 4.67 -4.91 4.27
N THR A 200 5.85 -4.83 4.91
CA THR A 200 6.05 -4.04 6.13
C THR A 200 5.84 -2.55 5.87
N TYR A 201 6.49 -2.00 4.84
CA TYR A 201 6.39 -0.58 4.52
C TYR A 201 4.98 -0.19 4.07
N LYS A 202 4.36 -0.97 3.18
CA LYS A 202 3.01 -0.67 2.69
C LYS A 202 1.95 -0.78 3.78
N ASN A 203 2.09 -1.74 4.70
CA ASN A 203 1.19 -1.80 5.87
C ASN A 203 1.32 -0.58 6.76
N LYS A 204 2.56 -0.11 7.01
CA LYS A 204 2.79 1.10 7.79
C LYS A 204 2.20 2.33 7.11
N GLU A 205 2.38 2.48 5.80
CA GLU A 205 1.80 3.57 5.02
C GLU A 205 0.27 3.53 5.04
N ALA A 206 -0.35 2.36 4.81
CA ALA A 206 -1.80 2.20 4.89
C ALA A 206 -2.36 2.58 6.26
N THR A 207 -1.70 2.14 7.34
CA THR A 207 -2.09 2.49 8.72
C THR A 207 -1.99 4.00 8.96
N ASN A 208 -0.92 4.64 8.49
CA ASN A 208 -0.77 6.09 8.62
C ASN A 208 -1.85 6.85 7.85
N LEU A 209 -2.20 6.39 6.64
CA LEU A 209 -3.29 6.97 5.85
C LEU A 209 -4.64 6.81 6.53
N ASP A 210 -4.92 5.65 7.14
CA ASP A 210 -6.15 5.43 7.90
C ASP A 210 -6.28 6.40 9.08
N ASN A 211 -5.17 6.62 9.82
CA ASN A 211 -5.14 7.60 10.91
C ASN A 211 -5.37 9.03 10.38
N ALA A 212 -4.71 9.40 9.29
CA ALA A 212 -4.90 10.71 8.66
C ALA A 212 -6.34 10.91 8.14
N VAL A 213 -6.98 9.86 7.63
CA VAL A 213 -8.40 9.87 7.25
C VAL A 213 -9.28 10.10 8.48
N ALA A 214 -9.00 9.44 9.60
CA ALA A 214 -9.77 9.61 10.83
C ALA A 214 -9.65 11.04 11.37
N GLU A 215 -8.44 11.60 11.41
CA GLU A 215 -8.19 12.99 11.83
C GLU A 215 -8.91 13.99 10.91
N ALA A 216 -8.69 13.89 9.59
CA ALA A 216 -9.34 14.78 8.63
C ALA A 216 -10.88 14.68 8.64
N SER A 217 -11.41 13.49 8.93
CA SER A 217 -12.86 13.28 9.08
C SER A 217 -13.41 13.97 10.32
N SER A 218 -12.66 13.93 11.43
CA SER A 218 -13.00 14.66 12.65
C SER A 218 -12.99 16.17 12.42
N ASP A 219 -11.94 16.69 11.77
CA ASP A 219 -11.83 18.12 11.44
C ASP A 219 -12.99 18.58 10.53
N ARG A 220 -13.29 17.80 9.49
CA ARG A 220 -14.43 18.07 8.59
C ARG A 220 -15.74 18.12 9.35
N ALA A 221 -15.96 17.23 10.33
CA ALA A 221 -17.18 17.23 11.14
C ALA A 221 -17.27 18.46 12.06
N GLY A 222 -16.14 18.92 12.60
CA GLY A 222 -16.06 20.19 13.33
C GLY A 222 -16.44 21.38 12.46
N ILE A 223 -15.84 21.49 11.28
CA ILE A 223 -16.13 22.59 10.33
C ILE A 223 -17.58 22.53 9.84
N GLN A 224 -18.13 21.33 9.61
CA GLN A 224 -19.55 21.16 9.29
C GLN A 224 -20.45 21.71 10.40
N SER A 225 -20.13 21.43 11.67
CA SER A 225 -20.88 21.96 12.81
C SER A 225 -20.84 23.49 12.86
N GLU A 226 -19.69 24.09 12.55
CA GLU A 226 -19.55 25.54 12.46
C GLU A 226 -20.32 26.13 11.25
N LEU A 227 -20.34 25.43 10.11
CA LEU A 227 -21.12 25.82 8.94
C LEU A 227 -22.63 25.79 9.27
N ASP A 228 -23.09 24.75 9.96
CA ASP A 228 -24.49 24.63 10.37
C ASP A 228 -24.89 25.78 11.30
N ALA A 229 -24.01 26.17 12.24
CA ALA A 229 -24.24 27.33 13.11
C ALA A 229 -24.30 28.66 12.32
N VAL A 230 -23.43 28.86 11.33
CA VAL A 230 -23.48 30.04 10.44
C VAL A 230 -24.78 30.06 9.64
N MET A 231 -25.20 28.90 9.12
CA MET A 231 -26.45 28.78 8.38
C MET A 231 -27.69 29.05 9.25
N ASP A 232 -27.66 28.65 10.51
CA ASP A 232 -28.73 28.96 11.46
C ASP A 232 -28.76 30.45 11.82
N TYR A 233 -27.60 31.09 12.01
CA TYR A 233 -27.54 32.53 12.24
C TYR A 233 -28.04 33.34 11.03
N LEU A 234 -27.66 32.97 9.80
CA LEU A 234 -28.18 33.58 8.58
C LEU A 234 -29.72 33.56 8.51
N LYS A 235 -30.35 32.45 8.92
CA LYS A 235 -31.83 32.35 8.98
C LYS A 235 -32.46 33.32 9.99
N THR A 236 -31.70 33.78 11.00
CA THR A 236 -32.19 34.78 11.96
C THR A 236 -32.09 36.20 11.44
N LEU A 237 -31.17 36.48 10.52
CA LEU A 237 -31.00 37.78 9.88
C LEU A 237 -31.99 38.02 8.73
N ASP A 238 -32.50 36.95 8.12
CA ASP A 238 -33.51 36.98 7.05
C ASP A 238 -34.97 37.15 7.56
N LYS A 239 -35.17 37.25 8.89
CA LYS A 239 -36.50 37.40 9.52
C LYS A 239 -36.72 38.80 10.05
#